data_AF-A0A0V0G4V5-F1
#
_entry.id   AF-A0A0V0G4V5-F1
#
_cell.length_a   1.000
_cell.length_b   1.000
_cell.length_c   1.000
_cell.angle_alpha   90.00
_cell.angle_beta   90.00
_cell.angle_gamma   90.00
#
_symmetry.space_group_name_H-M   'P 1'
#
loop_
_entity.id
_entity.type
_entity.pdbx_description
1 polymer ?
#
loop_
_entity_poly.entity_id
_entity_poly.type
_entity_poly.pdbx_seq_one_letter_code
_entity_poly.pdbx_strand_id
1 'polypeptide(L)' 'MSSWRAAGLNYIRYSNIAAKVVRQALKPDLRAEAAKREDSHVKFTPWKDGKPIKSSRGAAKKASSSI' A
#
# COMPACT_ATOMS: atom_id res chain seq x y z
N MET A 1 18.49 16.89 9.76
CA MET A 1 17.94 15.70 9.10
C MET A 1 16.51 16.01 8.69
N SER A 2 16.08 15.75 7.46
CA SER A 2 14.68 15.98 7.09
C SER A 2 13.75 15.06 7.89
N SER A 3 12.65 15.59 8.43
CA SER A 3 11.79 14.89 9.39
C SER A 3 11.23 13.56 8.85
N TRP A 4 10.98 13.48 7.54
CA TRP A 4 10.50 12.25 6.89
C TRP A 4 11.58 11.16 6.77
N ARG A 5 12.86 11.52 6.68
CA ARG A 5 13.98 10.55 6.73
C ARG A 5 14.16 9.97 8.12
N ALA A 6 13.96 10.80 9.16
CA ALA A 6 13.99 10.33 10.55
C ALA A 6 12.86 9.35 10.85
N ALA A 7 11.70 9.51 10.20
CA ALA A 7 10.57 8.58 10.28
C ALA A 7 10.75 7.25 9.49
N GLY A 8 11.94 7.00 8.91
CA GLY A 8 12.22 5.79 8.14
C GLY A 8 11.51 5.72 6.77
N LEU A 9 11.02 6.85 6.25
CA LEU A 9 10.44 6.89 4.91
C LEU A 9 11.54 6.91 3.85
N ASN A 10 11.45 5.98 2.90
CA ASN A 10 12.23 6.09 1.66
C ASN A 10 11.63 7.19 0.76
N TYR A 11 12.46 7.70 -0.17
CA TYR A 11 12.04 8.78 -1.07
C TYR A 11 10.79 8.44 -1.89
N ILE A 12 10.71 7.21 -2.43
CA ILE A 12 9.59 6.74 -3.24
C ILE A 12 8.28 6.74 -2.43
N ARG A 13 8.33 6.35 -1.16
CA ARG A 13 7.18 6.34 -0.27
C ARG A 13 6.76 7.76 0.08
N TYR A 14 7.72 8.64 0.35
CA TYR A 14 7.44 10.04 0.62
C TYR A 14 6.76 10.73 -0.57
N SER A 15 7.30 10.58 -1.78
CA SER A 15 6.73 11.19 -3.00
C SER A 15 5.34 10.64 -3.32
N ASN A 16 5.10 9.34 -3.12
CA ASN A 16 3.79 8.74 -3.32
C ASN A 16 2.74 9.30 -2.33
N ILE A 17 3.11 9.52 -1.07
CA ILE A 17 2.22 10.13 -0.07
C ILE A 17 1.88 11.58 -0.47
N ALA A 18 2.88 12.37 -0.86
CA ALA A 18 2.66 13.73 -1.32
C ALA A 18 1.73 13.77 -2.56
N ALA A 19 1.95 12.88 -3.53
CA ALA A 19 1.10 12.77 -4.71
C ALA A 19 -0.35 12.41 -4.36
N LYS A 20 -0.56 11.55 -3.37
CA LYS A 20 -1.89 11.20 -2.85
C LYS A 20 -2.61 12.42 -2.29
N VAL A 21 -1.95 13.18 -1.41
CA VAL A 21 -2.52 14.39 -0.81
C VAL A 21 -2.89 15.42 -1.89
N VAL A 22 -2.04 15.61 -2.88
CA VAL A 22 -2.31 16.52 -4.01
C VAL A 22 -3.54 16.08 -4.81
N ARG A 23 -3.74 14.78 -5.06
CA ARG A 23 -4.92 14.28 -5.77
C ARG A 23 -6.21 14.47 -4.97
N GLN A 24 -6.15 14.33 -3.65
CA GLN A 24 -7.29 14.59 -2.77
C GLN A 24 -7.69 16.06 -2.75
N ALA A 25 -6.74 16.98 -2.96
CA ALA A 25 -7.01 18.42 -3.05
C ALA A 25 -7.64 18.87 -4.37
N LEU A 26 -7.74 18.00 -5.40
CA LEU A 26 -8.38 18.32 -6.68
C LEU A 26 -9.90 18.51 -6.54
N LYS A 27 -10.49 19.21 -7.51
CA LYS A 27 -11.95 19.32 -7.67
C LYS A 27 -12.59 17.92 -7.80
N PRO A 28 -13.84 17.73 -7.34
CA PRO A 28 -14.51 16.42 -7.32
C PRO A 28 -14.50 15.72 -8.69
N ASP A 29 -14.73 16.47 -9.76
CA ASP A 29 -14.81 15.96 -11.14
C ASP A 29 -13.51 15.28 -11.59
N LEU A 30 -12.36 15.86 -11.22
CA LEU A 30 -11.03 15.34 -11.57
C LEU A 30 -10.51 14.34 -10.55
N ARG A 31 -11.05 14.35 -9.33
CA ARG A 31 -10.62 13.48 -8.23
C ARG A 31 -10.95 12.03 -8.51
N ALA A 32 -12.11 11.73 -9.11
CA ALA A 32 -12.53 10.37 -9.43
C ALA A 32 -11.57 9.69 -10.42
N GLU A 33 -11.11 10.42 -11.43
CA GLU A 33 -10.12 9.90 -12.38
C GLU A 33 -8.73 9.78 -11.77
N ALA A 34 -8.35 10.74 -10.91
CA ALA A 34 -7.06 10.73 -10.22
C ALA A 34 -6.96 9.59 -9.19
N ALA A 35 -8.06 9.23 -8.53
CA ALA A 35 -8.12 8.18 -7.51
C ALA A 35 -7.73 6.79 -8.05
N LYS A 36 -8.03 6.51 -9.33
CA LYS A 36 -7.66 5.25 -9.99
C LYS A 36 -6.15 4.97 -9.98
N ARG A 37 -5.32 6.02 -9.86
CA ARG A 37 -3.85 5.89 -9.80
C ARG A 37 -3.32 5.44 -8.44
N GLU A 38 -4.16 5.44 -7.39
CA GLU A 38 -3.77 4.98 -6.06
C GLU A 38 -3.90 3.47 -5.87
N ASP A 39 -4.73 2.83 -6.68
CA ASP A 39 -4.97 1.39 -6.57
C ASP A 39 -3.80 0.59 -7.16
N SER A 40 -3.21 -0.27 -6.33
CA SER A 40 -2.13 -1.17 -6.73
C SER A 40 -2.39 -2.55 -6.15
N HIS A 41 -2.85 -3.47 -6.98
CA HIS A 41 -3.15 -4.85 -6.60
C HIS A 41 -1.93 -5.76 -6.78
N VAL A 42 -0.91 -5.58 -5.93
CA VAL A 42 0.31 -6.41 -5.97
C VAL A 42 0.32 -7.37 -4.79
N LYS A 43 0.35 -8.68 -5.08
CA LYS A 43 0.51 -9.72 -4.06
C LYS A 43 1.96 -10.17 -4.01
N PHE A 44 2.67 -9.81 -2.93
CA PHE A 44 4.01 -10.30 -2.69
C PHE A 44 3.96 -11.69 -2.03
N THR A 45 4.64 -12.66 -2.62
CA THR A 45 4.84 -13.99 -2.04
C THR A 45 6.33 -14.17 -1.77
N PRO A 46 6.78 -14.14 -0.51
CA PRO A 46 8.19 -14.41 -0.19
C PRO A 46 8.50 -15.90 -0.42
N TRP A 47 9.68 -16.19 -0.96
CA TRP A 47 10.20 -17.55 -1.16
C TRP A 47 11.46 -17.73 -0.32
N LYS A 48 11.62 -18.92 0.26
CA LYS A 48 12.85 -19.32 0.95
C LYS A 48 13.07 -20.81 0.74
N ASP A 49 14.32 -21.21 0.52
CA ASP A 49 14.72 -22.62 0.37
C ASP A 49 13.87 -23.37 -0.68
N GLY A 50 13.53 -22.69 -1.78
CA GLY A 50 12.76 -23.24 -2.89
C GLY A 50 11.25 -23.41 -2.65
N LYS A 51 10.73 -22.98 -1.49
CA LYS A 51 9.28 -23.06 -1.18
C LYS A 51 8.69 -21.68 -0.89
N PRO A 52 7.47 -21.39 -1.35
CA PRO A 52 6.78 -20.16 -1.01
C PRO A 52 6.43 -20.17 0.48
N ILE A 53 6.86 -19.12 1.19
CA ILE A 53 6.47 -18.89 2.57
C ILE A 53 5.00 -18.44 2.54
N LYS A 54 4.12 -19.27 3.11
CA LYS A 54 2.73 -18.89 3.31
C LYS A 54 2.69 -17.75 4.33
N SER A 55 2.44 -16.52 3.85
CA SER A 55 2.15 -15.37 4.69
C SER A 55 0.93 -15.69 5.57
N SER A 56 1.11 -15.68 6.89
CA SER A 56 0.08 -15.95 7.89
C SER A 56 -1.10 -14.97 7.86
N ARG A 57 -0.99 -13.87 7.10
CA ARG A 57 -2.05 -12.86 6.97
C ARG A 57 -3.31 -13.37 6.26
N GLY A 58 -3.21 -14.45 5.48
CA GLY A 58 -4.35 -15.10 4.81
C GLY A 58 -5.07 -16.16 5.66
N ALA A 59 -4.44 -16.70 6.70
CA ALA A 59 -5.02 -17.77 7.51
C ALA A 59 -6.03 -17.25 8.54
N ALA A 60 -5.80 -16.06 9.10
CA ALA A 60 -6.69 -15.45 10.10
C ALA A 60 -8.09 -15.11 9.55
N LYS A 61 -8.23 -14.87 8.24
CA LYS A 61 -9.54 -14.53 7.62
C LYS A 61 -10.47 -15.74 7.44
N LYS A 62 -9.95 -16.97 7.41
CA LYS A 62 -10.77 -18.18 7.28
C LYS A 62 -11.38 -18.65 8.60
N ALA A 63 -10.79 -18.30 9.74
CA ALA A 63 -11.29 -18.72 11.05
C ALA A 63 -12.51 -17.89 11.54
N SER A 64 -12.69 -16.67 11.03
CA SER A 64 -13.80 -15.78 11.43
C SER A 64 -15.09 -15.97 10.63
N SER A 65 -15.11 -16.85 9.61
CA SER A 65 -16.27 -17.15 8.77
C SER A 65 -17.01 -18.43 9.20
N SER A 66 -16.62 -19.02 10.32
CA SER A 66 -17.26 -20.21 10.90
C SER A 66 -17.58 -19.95 12.38
N ILE A 67 -18.37 -18.90 12.63
CA ILE A 67 -19.32 -18.79 13.75
C ILE A 67 -20.55 -18.10 13.20
#